data_AF-A0AAW1UXV2-F1
#
_entry.id   AF-A0AAW1UXV2-F1
#
_cell.length_a   1.000
_cell.length_b   1.000
_cell.length_c   1.000
_cell.angle_alpha   90.00
_cell.angle_beta   90.00
_cell.angle_gamma   90.00
#
_symmetry.space_group_name_H-M   'P 1'
#
loop_
_entity.id
_entity.type
_entity.pdbx_description
1 polymer ?
#
loop_
_entity_poly.entity_id
_entity_poly.type
_entity_poly.pdbx_seq_one_letter_code
_entity_poly.pdbx_strand_id
1 'polypeptide(L)'
;MLPQNAEIFLIIQLLISMYICSLSHPKCIQILTFLLYFLILQTSYGYMWQGHDSLLYSTDKDINILNTSRNSGGRMRTINVVRNLSQAAAVAYNYDMQQICWSDHALENIQCTNYTGYNTSKESTNNTTVVITEVLSVDGLACDWFTNKLYWTDSEANRIEVATMDGKQRKVLFWTELDQPRTIALIPMKG
;
A
#
# COMPACT_ATOMS: atom_id res chain seq x y z
N MET A 1 0.98 20.21 11.38
CA MET A 1 -0.45 19.99 11.72
C MET A 1 -1.14 21.35 11.69
N LEU A 2 -1.88 21.66 10.63
CA LEU A 2 -2.83 22.78 10.66
C LEU A 2 -4.20 22.22 11.07
N PRO A 3 -4.93 22.86 11.99
CA PRO A 3 -6.20 22.34 12.46
C PRO A 3 -7.23 22.39 11.32
N GLN A 4 -7.93 21.27 11.11
CA GLN A 4 -9.03 21.08 10.14
C GLN A 4 -10.09 22.20 10.19
N ASN A 5 -10.20 22.89 11.34
CA ASN A 5 -11.11 24.01 11.56
C ASN A 5 -10.69 25.30 10.85
N ALA A 6 -9.40 25.49 10.54
CA ALA A 6 -8.91 26.68 9.85
C ALA A 6 -9.26 26.66 8.35
N GLU A 7 -9.26 25.48 7.71
CA GLU A 7 -9.62 25.33 6.30
C GLU A 7 -11.11 25.58 6.07
N ILE A 8 -11.98 25.10 6.97
CA ILE A 8 -13.43 25.34 6.90
C ILE A 8 -13.75 26.84 7.03
N PHE A 9 -13.05 27.55 7.91
CA PHE A 9 -13.27 28.99 8.10
C PHE A 9 -12.85 29.81 6.87
N LEU A 10 -11.73 29.45 6.23
CA LEU A 10 -11.29 30.07 4.97
C LEU A 10 -12.27 29.81 3.83
N ILE A 11 -12.82 28.60 3.72
CA ILE A 11 -13.80 28.24 2.70
C ILE A 11 -15.10 29.05 2.89
N ILE A 12 -15.61 29.16 4.11
CA ILE A 12 -16.83 29.93 4.40
C ILE A 12 -16.63 31.42 4.10
N GLN A 13 -15.49 32.00 4.48
CA GLN A 13 -15.21 33.41 4.25
C GLN A 13 -15.02 33.75 2.76
N LEU A 14 -14.41 32.84 1.99
CA LEU A 14 -14.31 32.96 0.54
C LEU A 14 -15.68 32.83 -0.15
N LEU A 15 -16.52 31.88 0.28
CA LEU A 15 -17.87 31.71 -0.27
C LEU A 15 -18.76 32.92 -0.01
N ILE A 16 -18.68 33.53 1.17
CA ILE A 16 -19.45 34.76 1.50
C ILE A 16 -18.96 35.94 0.65
N SER A 17 -17.64 36.15 0.56
CA SER A 17 -17.07 37.23 -0.26
C SER A 17 -17.40 37.06 -1.75
N MET A 18 -17.49 35.82 -2.24
CA MET A 18 -17.78 35.50 -3.63
C MET A 18 -19.29 35.58 -3.95
N TYR A 19 -20.17 35.22 -3.00
CA TYR A 19 -21.62 35.42 -3.13
C TYR A 19 -21.96 36.91 -3.28
N ILE A 20 -21.35 37.77 -2.46
CA ILE A 20 -21.52 39.23 -2.53
C ILE A 20 -21.06 39.76 -3.90
N CYS A 21 -19.94 39.26 -4.43
CA CYS A 21 -19.41 39.68 -5.74
C CYS A 21 -20.31 39.22 -6.93
N SER A 22 -20.96 38.06 -6.81
CA SER A 22 -21.85 37.52 -7.85
C SER A 22 -23.15 38.31 -8.03
N LEU A 23 -23.58 39.07 -7.01
CA LEU A 23 -24.73 39.96 -7.08
C LEU A 23 -24.46 41.23 -7.91
N SER A 24 -23.19 41.53 -8.22
CA SER A 24 -22.80 42.78 -8.89
C SER A 24 -22.45 42.62 -10.38
N HIS A 25 -21.93 41.49 -10.85
CA HIS A 25 -21.58 41.31 -12.28
C HIS A 25 -21.66 39.86 -12.82
N PRO A 26 -22.18 39.66 -14.06
CA PRO A 26 -22.41 38.33 -14.64
C PRO A 26 -21.13 37.55 -14.99
N LYS A 27 -20.00 38.24 -15.24
CA LYS A 27 -18.69 37.59 -15.49
C LYS A 27 -18.11 36.93 -14.23
N CYS A 28 -18.54 37.32 -13.02
CA CYS A 28 -18.10 36.70 -11.77
C CYS A 28 -18.69 35.30 -11.57
N ILE A 29 -19.86 35.02 -12.15
CA ILE A 29 -20.52 33.70 -12.04
C ILE A 29 -19.68 32.61 -12.72
N GLN A 30 -19.06 32.93 -13.86
CA GLN A 30 -18.23 31.98 -14.60
C GLN A 30 -16.91 31.67 -13.88
N ILE A 31 -16.31 32.66 -13.20
CA ILE A 31 -15.10 32.44 -12.38
C ILE A 31 -15.45 31.64 -11.12
N LEU A 32 -16.62 31.91 -10.53
CA LEU A 32 -17.14 31.21 -9.35
C LEU A 32 -17.36 29.72 -9.61
N THR A 33 -17.93 29.35 -10.76
CA THR A 33 -18.13 27.93 -11.10
C THR A 33 -16.82 27.18 -11.31
N PHE A 34 -15.82 27.82 -11.93
CA PHE A 34 -14.48 27.23 -12.09
C PHE A 34 -13.76 27.02 -10.75
N LEU A 35 -13.82 28.01 -9.85
CA LEU A 35 -13.19 27.92 -8.53
C LEU A 35 -13.90 26.89 -7.63
N LEU A 36 -15.23 26.83 -7.68
CA LEU A 36 -16.00 25.80 -6.96
C LEU A 36 -15.67 24.40 -7.49
N TYR A 37 -15.57 24.22 -8.81
CA TYR A 37 -15.19 22.93 -9.40
C TYR A 37 -13.76 22.52 -8.99
N PHE A 38 -12.83 23.47 -8.97
CA PHE A 38 -11.45 23.23 -8.51
C PHE A 38 -11.38 22.88 -7.02
N LEU A 39 -12.16 23.56 -6.16
CA LEU A 39 -12.29 23.24 -4.73
C LEU A 39 -12.95 21.87 -4.48
N ILE A 40 -13.97 21.51 -5.26
CA ILE A 40 -14.60 20.19 -5.21
C ILE A 40 -13.60 19.10 -5.63
N LEU A 41 -12.78 19.36 -6.65
CA LEU A 41 -11.69 18.47 -7.04
C LEU A 41 -10.65 18.37 -5.92
N GLN A 42 -10.18 19.48 -5.36
CA GLN A 42 -9.19 19.43 -4.28
C GLN A 42 -9.70 18.72 -3.03
N THR A 43 -10.98 18.89 -2.69
CA THR A 43 -11.58 18.19 -1.56
C THR A 43 -11.81 16.72 -1.87
N SER A 44 -12.30 16.34 -3.07
CA SER A 44 -12.43 14.93 -3.45
C SER A 44 -11.08 14.21 -3.48
N TYR A 45 -10.03 14.86 -3.99
CA TYR A 45 -8.66 14.35 -3.91
C TYR A 45 -8.15 14.32 -2.46
N GLY A 46 -8.48 15.32 -1.62
CA GLY A 46 -8.09 15.38 -0.21
C GLY A 46 -8.74 14.31 0.67
N TYR A 47 -10.02 13.99 0.44
CA TYR A 47 -10.75 12.93 1.14
C TYR A 47 -10.27 11.52 0.77
N MET A 48 -9.57 11.36 -0.36
CA MET A 48 -8.96 10.09 -0.74
C MET A 48 -7.68 9.74 0.05
N TRP A 49 -7.07 10.70 0.76
CA TRP A 49 -5.85 10.47 1.55
C TRP A 49 -6.12 10.22 3.05
N GLN A 50 -7.30 9.71 3.43
CA GLN A 50 -7.51 9.15 4.76
C GLN A 50 -6.89 7.74 4.86
N GLY A 51 -5.59 7.63 4.58
CA GLY A 51 -4.81 6.46 4.95
C GLY A 51 -4.57 6.51 6.46
N HIS A 52 -5.11 5.55 7.21
CA HIS A 52 -4.67 5.37 8.59
C HIS A 52 -3.28 4.76 8.58
N ASP A 53 -2.33 5.43 9.23
CA ASP A 53 -0.99 4.88 9.44
C ASP A 53 -1.11 3.47 10.03
N SER A 54 -0.57 2.50 9.30
CA SER A 54 -0.68 1.09 9.62
C SER A 54 0.65 0.41 9.34
N LEU A 55 1.09 -0.43 10.27
CA LEU A 55 2.32 -1.20 10.16
C LEU A 55 1.97 -2.64 9.76
N LEU A 56 2.39 -3.05 8.57
CA LEU A 56 2.38 -4.44 8.14
C LEU A 56 3.65 -5.14 8.62
N TYR A 57 3.51 -6.30 9.25
CA TYR A 57 4.64 -7.10 9.70
C TYR A 57 4.32 -8.60 9.64
N SER A 58 5.36 -9.39 9.41
CA SER A 58 5.33 -10.84 9.54
C SER A 58 5.85 -11.27 10.92
N THR A 59 5.33 -12.39 11.38
CA THR A 59 5.95 -13.27 12.38
C THR A 59 6.24 -14.59 11.67
N ASP A 60 6.82 -15.57 12.37
CA ASP A 60 7.04 -16.91 11.80
C ASP A 60 5.73 -17.62 11.41
N LYS A 61 4.63 -17.35 12.13
CA LYS A 61 3.32 -18.01 11.95
C LYS A 61 2.23 -17.15 11.35
N ASP A 62 2.35 -15.84 11.40
CA ASP A 62 1.25 -14.93 11.08
C ASP A 62 1.72 -13.69 10.31
N ILE A 63 0.83 -13.16 9.47
CA ILE A 63 0.95 -11.82 8.89
C ILE A 63 -0.07 -10.90 9.55
N ASN A 64 0.41 -9.75 10.02
CA ASN A 64 -0.36 -8.86 10.87
C ASN A 64 -0.25 -7.41 10.42
N ILE A 65 -1.32 -6.66 10.62
CA ILE A 65 -1.38 -5.22 10.41
C ILE A 65 -1.73 -4.57 11.75
N LEU A 66 -0.90 -3.62 12.17
CA LEU A 66 -1.09 -2.84 13.38
C LEU A 66 -1.51 -1.44 12.98
N ASN A 67 -2.73 -1.02 13.37
CA ASN A 67 -3.14 0.36 13.19
C ASN A 67 -2.43 1.24 14.23
N THR A 68 -1.64 2.21 13.76
CA THR A 68 -0.85 3.11 14.61
C THR A 68 -1.56 4.44 14.90
N SER A 69 -2.71 4.70 14.26
CA SER A 69 -3.50 5.91 14.46
C SER A 69 -4.08 5.96 15.88
N ARG A 70 -3.40 6.72 16.74
CA ARG A 70 -3.77 6.90 18.15
C ARG A 70 -4.79 8.04 18.29
N ASN A 71 -6.02 7.82 17.84
CA ASN A 71 -7.11 8.75 18.18
C ASN A 71 -7.46 8.59 19.67
N SER A 72 -7.03 9.57 20.47
CA SER A 72 -7.52 9.97 21.80
C SER A 72 -8.18 8.88 22.64
N GLY A 73 -7.38 7.90 23.10
CA GLY A 73 -7.79 6.92 24.12
C GLY A 73 -8.09 5.50 23.62
N GLY A 74 -8.09 5.25 22.31
CA GLY A 74 -8.26 3.90 21.75
C GLY A 74 -7.01 3.01 21.91
N ARG A 75 -7.21 1.72 22.26
CA ARG A 75 -6.15 0.70 22.27
C ARG A 75 -5.71 0.40 20.82
N MET A 76 -4.40 0.26 20.59
CA MET A 76 -3.87 -0.20 19.30
C MET A 76 -4.50 -1.55 18.94
N ARG A 77 -5.02 -1.65 17.71
CA ARG A 77 -5.68 -2.85 17.21
C ARG A 77 -4.77 -3.54 16.20
N THR A 78 -4.38 -4.77 16.51
CA THR A 78 -3.74 -5.68 15.57
C THR A 78 -4.81 -6.45 14.81
N ILE A 79 -4.72 -6.43 13.49
CA ILE A 79 -5.51 -7.24 12.58
C ILE A 79 -4.59 -8.35 12.11
N ASN A 80 -4.97 -9.59 12.38
CA ASN A 80 -4.28 -10.72 11.83
C ASN A 80 -4.89 -11.04 10.46
N VAL A 81 -4.06 -10.99 9.43
CA VAL A 81 -4.45 -11.17 8.03
C VAL A 81 -4.39 -12.64 7.65
N VAL A 82 -3.26 -13.29 7.93
CA VAL A 82 -3.03 -14.71 7.61
C VAL A 82 -2.51 -15.41 8.85
N ARG A 83 -2.99 -16.65 9.09
CA ARG A 83 -2.65 -17.48 10.24
C ARG A 83 -2.04 -18.81 9.84
N ASN A 84 -1.34 -19.41 10.79
CA ASN A 84 -0.83 -20.79 10.70
C ASN A 84 0.08 -20.99 9.50
N LEU A 85 0.91 -19.98 9.21
CA LEU A 85 1.98 -20.06 8.23
C LEU A 85 3.05 -21.04 8.71
N SER A 86 3.78 -21.62 7.76
CA SER A 86 4.79 -22.63 8.10
C SER A 86 6.02 -21.93 8.66
N GLN A 87 6.61 -21.03 7.88
CA GLN A 87 7.73 -20.20 8.29
C GLN A 87 7.80 -18.93 7.45
N ALA A 88 6.96 -17.95 7.76
CA ALA A 88 6.96 -16.68 7.03
C ALA A 88 8.20 -15.84 7.35
N ALA A 89 8.82 -15.27 6.33
CA ALA A 89 10.07 -14.53 6.46
C ALA A 89 9.96 -13.07 6.02
N ALA A 90 9.70 -12.83 4.74
CA ALA A 90 9.55 -11.50 4.17
C ALA A 90 8.08 -11.18 3.86
N VAL A 91 7.71 -9.90 3.85
CA VAL A 91 6.37 -9.42 3.49
C VAL A 91 6.46 -8.14 2.67
N ALA A 92 5.59 -7.99 1.69
CA ALA A 92 5.46 -6.78 0.88
C ALA A 92 3.99 -6.49 0.56
N TYR A 93 3.68 -5.22 0.31
CA TYR A 93 2.33 -4.76 -0.05
C TYR A 93 2.33 -4.09 -1.42
N ASN A 94 1.41 -4.52 -2.28
CA ASN A 94 1.11 -3.84 -3.54
C ASN A 94 -0.17 -3.00 -3.36
N TYR A 95 -0.01 -1.68 -3.43
CA TYR A 95 -1.11 -0.72 -3.25
C TYR A 95 -2.11 -0.73 -4.42
N ASP A 96 -1.61 -0.80 -5.67
CA ASP A 96 -2.43 -0.75 -6.89
C ASP A 96 -3.37 -1.96 -6.97
N MET A 97 -2.83 -3.15 -6.70
CA MET A 97 -3.58 -4.41 -6.73
C MET A 97 -4.25 -4.77 -5.39
N GLN A 98 -3.98 -4.00 -4.32
CA GLN A 98 -4.44 -4.29 -2.95
C GLN A 98 -4.08 -5.71 -2.48
N GLN A 99 -2.82 -6.09 -2.65
CA GLN A 99 -2.32 -7.44 -2.35
C GLN A 99 -1.20 -7.42 -1.32
N ILE A 100 -1.22 -8.39 -0.40
CA ILE A 100 -0.11 -8.68 0.50
C ILE A 100 0.56 -9.96 0.02
N CYS A 101 1.86 -9.88 -0.22
CA CYS A 101 2.70 -11.02 -0.60
C CYS A 101 3.69 -11.34 0.50
N TRP A 102 3.99 -12.62 0.70
CA TRP A 102 4.97 -13.09 1.67
C TRP A 102 5.74 -14.29 1.15
N SER A 103 6.95 -14.48 1.68
CA SER A 103 7.72 -15.70 1.47
C SER A 103 7.52 -16.66 2.64
N ASP A 104 7.44 -17.95 2.33
CA ASP A 104 7.47 -19.03 3.31
C ASP A 104 8.70 -19.91 3.05
N HIS A 105 9.64 -19.92 4.00
CA HIS A 105 10.89 -20.69 3.89
C HIS A 105 10.66 -22.20 3.93
N ALA A 106 9.69 -22.67 4.71
CA ALA A 106 9.43 -24.10 4.84
C ALA A 106 8.66 -24.65 3.63
N LEU A 107 7.88 -23.80 2.95
CA LEU A 107 7.14 -24.16 1.74
C LEU A 107 7.87 -23.79 0.44
N GLU A 108 9.04 -23.14 0.53
CA GLU A 108 9.87 -22.76 -0.62
C GLU A 108 9.07 -22.03 -1.72
N ASN A 109 8.21 -21.10 -1.29
CA ASN A 109 7.31 -20.37 -2.17
C ASN A 109 7.03 -18.94 -1.73
N ILE A 110 6.46 -18.16 -2.65
CA ILE A 110 5.92 -16.83 -2.39
C ILE A 110 4.42 -16.88 -2.68
N GLN A 111 3.64 -16.46 -1.69
CA GLN A 111 2.18 -16.45 -1.73
C GLN A 111 1.69 -15.02 -1.63
N CYS A 112 0.52 -14.74 -2.22
CA CYS A 112 -0.12 -13.45 -2.13
C CYS A 112 -1.61 -13.62 -1.80
N THR A 113 -2.18 -12.65 -1.10
CA THR A 113 -3.62 -12.59 -0.81
C THR A 113 -4.16 -11.19 -1.04
N ASN A 114 -5.40 -11.10 -1.51
CA ASN A 114 -6.09 -9.83 -1.67
C ASN A 114 -6.50 -9.28 -0.29
N TYR A 115 -6.10 -8.06 0.01
CA TYR A 115 -6.42 -7.37 1.26
C TYR A 115 -6.95 -5.96 1.00
N THR A 116 -8.27 -5.80 1.15
CA THR A 116 -8.99 -4.55 0.90
C THR A 116 -9.19 -3.68 2.16
N GLY A 117 -8.64 -4.10 3.32
CA GLY A 117 -8.79 -3.39 4.60
C GLY A 117 -10.19 -3.44 5.24
N TYR A 118 -11.24 -3.71 4.47
CA TYR A 118 -12.64 -3.63 4.93
C TYR A 118 -13.17 -4.92 5.59
N ASN A 119 -12.50 -6.06 5.40
CA ASN A 119 -13.00 -7.37 5.83
C ASN A 119 -12.21 -7.91 7.04
N THR A 120 -12.68 -7.63 8.25
CA THR A 120 -12.04 -8.05 9.52
C THR A 120 -12.69 -9.28 10.19
N SER A 121 -13.62 -9.99 9.52
CA SER A 121 -14.38 -11.07 10.17
C SER A 121 -14.55 -12.37 9.40
N LYS A 122 -14.08 -12.46 8.15
CA LYS A 122 -14.05 -13.74 7.41
C LYS A 122 -12.61 -14.04 7.02
N GLU A 123 -12.13 -15.19 7.47
CA GLU A 123 -10.82 -15.78 7.17
C GLU A 123 -10.41 -15.45 5.73
N SER A 124 -9.43 -14.54 5.56
CA SER A 124 -8.92 -14.16 4.23
C SER A 124 -8.06 -15.26 3.60
N THR A 125 -8.00 -16.43 4.23
CA THR A 125 -7.29 -17.63 3.77
C THR A 125 -7.76 -18.07 2.39
N ASN A 126 -9.06 -17.91 2.08
CA ASN A 126 -9.66 -18.42 0.84
C ASN A 126 -9.21 -17.69 -0.44
N ASN A 127 -8.54 -16.53 -0.32
CA ASN A 127 -8.05 -15.77 -1.47
C ASN A 127 -6.52 -15.81 -1.60
N THR A 128 -5.87 -16.74 -0.90
CA THR A 128 -4.43 -16.92 -0.99
C THR A 128 -4.09 -17.70 -2.25
N THR A 129 -3.22 -17.13 -3.08
CA THR A 129 -2.69 -17.76 -4.27
C THR A 129 -1.19 -17.95 -4.11
N VAL A 130 -0.70 -19.15 -4.41
CA VAL A 130 0.74 -19.37 -4.60
C VAL A 130 1.11 -18.76 -5.95
N VAL A 131 2.04 -17.80 -5.94
CA VAL A 131 2.40 -17.03 -7.14
C VAL A 131 3.74 -17.50 -7.68
N ILE A 132 4.71 -17.77 -6.81
CA ILE A 132 6.05 -18.22 -7.20
C ILE A 132 6.39 -19.47 -6.39
N THR A 133 6.90 -20.49 -7.08
CA THR A 133 7.47 -21.71 -6.49
C THR A 133 8.94 -21.82 -6.87
N GLU A 134 9.65 -22.81 -6.34
CA GLU A 134 11.06 -23.05 -6.65
C GLU A 134 11.93 -21.85 -6.25
N VAL A 135 11.77 -21.41 -5.00
CA VAL A 135 12.65 -20.46 -4.31
C VAL A 135 13.18 -21.15 -3.06
N LEU A 136 14.42 -20.89 -2.68
CA LEU A 136 15.05 -21.58 -1.55
C LEU A 136 14.84 -20.80 -0.25
N SER A 137 15.48 -19.63 -0.12
CA SER A 137 15.38 -18.81 1.08
C SER A 137 15.17 -17.34 0.73
N VAL A 138 13.90 -16.94 0.64
CA VAL A 138 13.54 -15.56 0.30
C VAL A 138 13.49 -14.69 1.56
N ASP A 139 14.56 -13.93 1.76
CA ASP A 139 14.74 -13.05 2.93
C ASP A 139 14.26 -11.61 2.69
N GLY A 140 14.02 -11.25 1.43
CA GLY A 140 13.63 -9.90 1.04
C GLY A 140 12.61 -9.93 -0.10
N LEU A 141 11.56 -9.13 0.05
CA LEU A 141 10.52 -8.91 -0.94
C LEU A 141 10.29 -7.42 -1.16
N ALA A 142 10.12 -7.02 -2.41
CA ALA A 142 9.70 -5.66 -2.74
C ALA A 142 8.74 -5.66 -3.94
N CYS A 143 7.65 -4.92 -3.81
CA CYS A 143 6.67 -4.74 -4.88
C CYS A 143 6.95 -3.45 -5.64
N ASP A 144 7.03 -3.55 -6.96
CA ASP A 144 6.89 -2.40 -7.85
C ASP A 144 5.40 -2.19 -8.14
N TRP A 145 4.79 -1.25 -7.41
CA TRP A 145 3.37 -0.89 -7.59
C TRP A 145 3.10 -0.15 -8.90
N PHE A 146 4.14 0.36 -9.59
CA PHE A 146 3.97 1.07 -10.85
C PHE A 146 3.90 0.10 -12.03
N THR A 147 4.72 -0.95 -12.02
CA THR A 147 4.73 -1.97 -13.10
C THR A 147 4.09 -3.30 -12.74
N ASN A 148 3.55 -3.43 -11.51
CA ASN A 148 2.95 -4.65 -10.98
C ASN A 148 3.89 -5.86 -11.13
N LYS A 149 5.09 -5.68 -10.58
CA LYS A 149 6.12 -6.73 -10.48
C LYS A 149 6.53 -6.96 -9.04
N LEU A 150 6.93 -8.19 -8.77
CA LEU A 150 7.48 -8.61 -7.50
C LEU A 150 8.96 -8.91 -7.67
N TYR A 151 9.79 -8.29 -6.83
CA TYR A 151 11.22 -8.50 -6.76
C TYR A 151 11.56 -9.19 -5.46
N TRP A 152 12.51 -10.12 -5.50
CA TRP A 152 12.97 -10.81 -4.31
C TRP A 152 14.45 -11.12 -4.33
N THR A 153 14.99 -11.32 -3.15
CA THR A 153 16.34 -11.79 -2.90
C THR A 153 16.27 -13.20 -2.33
N ASP A 154 16.92 -14.15 -3.01
CA ASP A 154 17.07 -15.52 -2.56
C ASP A 154 18.50 -15.69 -2.01
N SER A 155 18.62 -15.80 -0.69
CA SER A 155 19.89 -15.80 0.01
C SER A 155 20.62 -17.13 -0.11
N GLU A 156 19.90 -18.24 -0.24
CA GLU A 156 20.49 -19.56 -0.44
C GLU A 156 20.84 -19.79 -1.92
N ALA A 157 19.98 -19.34 -2.84
CA ALA A 157 20.26 -19.44 -4.28
C ALA A 157 21.26 -18.39 -4.80
N ASN A 158 21.65 -17.41 -3.96
CA ASN A 158 22.49 -16.25 -4.29
C ASN A 158 22.01 -15.48 -5.53
N ARG A 159 20.71 -15.14 -5.55
CA ARG A 159 20.07 -14.51 -6.70
C ARG A 159 19.16 -13.36 -6.31
N ILE A 160 19.04 -12.41 -7.22
CA ILE A 160 17.99 -11.40 -7.21
C ILE A 160 17.14 -11.64 -8.45
N GLU A 161 15.84 -11.76 -8.25
CA GLU A 161 14.91 -12.14 -9.29
C GLU A 161 13.69 -11.21 -9.32
N VAL A 162 12.97 -11.27 -10.44
CA VAL A 162 11.74 -10.52 -10.65
C VAL A 162 10.71 -11.40 -11.35
N ALA A 163 9.44 -11.19 -11.05
CA ALA A 163 8.32 -11.75 -11.78
C ALA A 163 7.17 -10.74 -11.86
N THR A 164 6.24 -10.98 -12.76
CA THR A 164 4.91 -10.33 -12.69
C THR A 164 4.18 -10.76 -11.41
N MET A 165 3.23 -9.96 -10.93
CA MET A 165 2.43 -10.29 -9.73
C MET A 165 1.62 -11.59 -9.87
N ASP A 166 1.47 -12.14 -11.08
CA ASP A 166 0.85 -13.45 -11.36
C ASP A 166 1.87 -14.59 -11.50
N GLY A 167 3.17 -14.32 -11.29
CA GLY A 167 4.26 -15.29 -11.27
C GLY A 167 4.78 -15.75 -12.63
N LYS A 168 4.12 -15.39 -13.74
CA LYS A 168 4.41 -15.99 -15.06
C LYS A 168 5.73 -15.52 -15.67
N GLN A 169 6.04 -14.23 -15.60
CA GLN A 169 7.21 -13.65 -16.28
C GLN A 169 8.42 -13.57 -15.34
N ARG A 170 8.86 -14.73 -14.84
CA ARG A 170 10.04 -14.85 -13.96
C ARG A 170 11.35 -14.63 -14.71
N LYS A 171 12.25 -13.82 -14.14
CA LYS A 171 13.59 -13.55 -14.66
C LYS A 171 14.59 -13.37 -13.52
N VAL A 172 15.75 -13.99 -13.65
CA VAL A 172 16.92 -13.72 -12.79
C VAL A 172 17.60 -12.44 -13.27
N LEU A 173 17.77 -11.48 -12.37
CA LEU A 173 18.41 -10.19 -12.64
C LEU A 173 19.90 -10.22 -12.34
N PHE A 174 20.25 -10.77 -11.18
CA PHE A 174 21.63 -10.86 -10.70
C PHE A 174 21.86 -12.25 -10.09
N TRP A 175 22.98 -12.88 -10.44
CA TRP A 175 23.36 -14.22 -9.98
C TRP A 175 24.88 -14.42 -9.83
N THR A 176 25.67 -13.37 -10.06
CA THR A 176 27.13 -13.38 -9.98
C THR A 176 27.56 -12.43 -8.88
N GLU A 177 28.59 -12.82 -8.11
CA GLU A 177 29.17 -11.98 -7.05
C GLU A 177 28.16 -11.58 -5.95
N LEU A 178 27.16 -12.44 -5.73
CA LEU A 178 26.22 -12.32 -4.62
C LEU A 178 26.56 -13.36 -3.55
N ASP A 179 26.57 -12.93 -2.30
CA ASP A 179 26.74 -13.79 -1.13
C ASP A 179 25.64 -13.44 -0.12
N GLN A 180 24.65 -14.32 0.00
CA GLN A 180 23.50 -14.21 0.89
C GLN A 180 22.80 -12.84 0.86
N PRO A 181 22.30 -12.40 -0.31
CA PRO A 181 21.53 -11.14 -0.40
C PRO A 181 20.29 -11.21 0.50
N ARG A 182 20.08 -10.18 1.34
CA ARG A 182 18.98 -10.18 2.33
C ARG A 182 17.83 -9.25 2.01
N THR A 183 18.04 -7.94 2.11
CA THR A 183 16.95 -6.96 1.99
C THR A 183 17.00 -6.28 0.62
N ILE A 184 15.82 -5.93 0.11
CA ILE A 184 15.66 -5.20 -1.14
C ILE A 184 14.67 -4.05 -0.94
N ALA A 185 14.93 -2.93 -1.60
CA ALA A 185 14.03 -1.78 -1.68
C ALA A 185 14.03 -1.25 -3.11
N LEU A 186 12.90 -0.71 -3.54
CA LEU A 186 12.70 -0.22 -4.91
C LEU A 186 12.36 1.26 -4.89
N ILE A 187 12.75 1.97 -5.95
CA ILE A 187 12.32 3.33 -6.23
C ILE A 187 11.71 3.35 -7.64
N PRO A 188 10.46 2.86 -7.83
CA PRO A 188 9.90 2.63 -9.17
C PRO A 188 9.91 3.86 -10.09
N MET A 189 9.75 5.05 -9.51
CA MET A 189 9.69 6.30 -10.26
C MET A 189 11.04 6.77 -10.83
N LYS A 190 12.17 6.20 -10.37
CA LYS A 190 13.51 6.61 -10.81
C LYS A 190 14.21 5.57 -11.69
N GLY A 191 13.59 4.40 -11.90
CA GLY A 191 14.26 3.23 -12.46
C GLY A 191 15.34 2.70 -11.52
#